data_AF-A0A4P5VHV0-F1
#
_entry.id   AF-A0A4P5VHV0-F1
#
_cell.length_a   1.000
_cell.length_b   1.000
_cell.length_c   1.000
_cell.angle_alpha   90.00
_cell.angle_beta   90.00
_cell.angle_gamma   90.00
#
_symmetry.space_group_name_H-M   'P 1'
#
loop_
_entity.id
_entity.type
_entity.pdbx_description
1 polymer ?
#
loop_
_entity_poly.entity_id
_entity_poly.type
_entity_poly.pdbx_seq_one_letter_code
_entity_poly.pdbx_strand_id
1 'polypeptide(L)'
;MDLFSAVDSLELLAKEWASDSLNPTIIQALATAAIVSYARVFKSGVRLSMRIGQDFSVSAEQLAVHERIIGIRDKHVSHPVNSFETHSLFISYHVEAQEPVATSVSAGSMILSSLAPDEIGPFIALCHSLLDQLHHKRAAETEKLLEFAKQLTPSEIRALPEGPIQPSDNPWHIRSGA
;
A
#
# COMPACT_ATOMS: atom_id res chain seq x y z
N MET A 1 -8.30 7.20 2.40
CA MET A 1 -7.82 7.34 1.02
C MET A 1 -6.81 6.23 0.74
N ASP A 2 -5.68 6.19 1.46
CA ASP A 2 -4.60 5.23 1.21
C ASP A 2 -5.02 3.74 1.29
N LEU A 3 -5.90 3.32 2.22
CA LEU A 3 -6.43 1.94 2.24
C LEU A 3 -7.33 1.60 1.04
N PHE A 4 -8.15 2.54 0.56
CA PHE A 4 -8.98 2.33 -0.63
C PHE A 4 -8.12 2.17 -1.87
N SER A 5 -7.11 3.03 -2.04
CA SER A 5 -6.16 2.93 -3.15
C SER A 5 -5.38 1.61 -3.14
N ALA A 6 -5.11 1.05 -1.95
CA ALA A 6 -4.52 -0.28 -1.83
C ALA A 6 -5.47 -1.37 -2.34
N VAL A 7 -6.75 -1.33 -1.95
CA VAL A 7 -7.78 -2.27 -2.44
C VAL A 7 -7.93 -2.17 -3.96
N ASP A 8 -8.10 -0.97 -4.51
CA ASP A 8 -8.27 -0.77 -5.95
C ASP A 8 -7.09 -1.37 -6.74
N SER A 9 -5.87 -1.15 -6.25
CA SER A 9 -4.65 -1.70 -6.85
C SER A 9 -4.60 -3.23 -6.77
N LEU A 10 -5.04 -3.83 -5.66
CA LEU A 10 -5.09 -5.28 -5.46
C LEU A 10 -6.15 -5.94 -6.34
N GLU A 11 -7.31 -5.30 -6.53
CA GLU A 11 -8.35 -5.82 -7.41
C GLU A 11 -7.91 -5.79 -8.88
N LEU A 12 -7.24 -4.72 -9.31
CA LEU A 12 -6.62 -4.65 -10.63
C LEU A 12 -5.52 -5.72 -10.77
N LEU A 13 -4.70 -5.90 -9.74
CA LEU A 13 -3.65 -6.92 -9.74
C LEU A 13 -4.23 -8.33 -9.87
N ALA A 14 -5.32 -8.64 -9.16
CA ALA A 14 -6.01 -9.92 -9.27
C ALA A 14 -6.54 -10.17 -10.69
N LYS A 15 -7.10 -9.13 -11.34
CA LYS A 15 -7.57 -9.21 -12.72
C LYS A 15 -6.43 -9.48 -13.70
N GLU A 16 -5.29 -8.81 -13.52
CA GLU A 16 -4.12 -9.03 -14.37
C GLU A 16 -3.56 -10.45 -14.21
N TRP A 17 -3.51 -10.99 -12.98
CA TRP A 17 -3.11 -12.37 -12.76
C TRP A 17 -4.03 -13.42 -13.38
N ALA A 18 -5.31 -13.09 -13.56
CA ALA A 18 -6.29 -13.94 -14.22
C ALA A 18 -6.33 -13.78 -15.76
N SER A 19 -5.53 -12.86 -16.32
CA SER A 19 -5.47 -12.60 -17.75
C SER A 19 -4.70 -13.69 -18.51
N ASP A 20 -5.16 -14.03 -19.72
CA ASP A 20 -4.47 -14.95 -20.62
C ASP A 20 -3.11 -14.41 -21.11
N SER A 21 -2.90 -13.09 -21.02
CA SER A 21 -1.66 -12.41 -21.39
C SER A 21 -1.10 -11.60 -20.23
N LEU A 22 -0.35 -12.28 -19.34
CA LEU A 22 0.30 -11.64 -18.20
C LEU A 22 1.29 -10.57 -18.65
N ASN A 23 1.17 -9.36 -18.10
CA ASN A 23 2.15 -8.30 -18.28
C ASN A 23 2.94 -8.09 -16.97
N PRO A 24 4.20 -8.58 -16.89
CA PRO A 24 5.00 -8.50 -15.67
C PRO A 24 5.22 -7.07 -15.17
N THR A 25 5.32 -6.09 -16.07
CA THR A 25 5.49 -4.68 -15.72
C THR A 25 4.25 -4.13 -15.02
N ILE A 26 3.05 -4.48 -15.52
CA ILE A 26 1.79 -4.05 -14.91
C ILE A 26 1.61 -4.71 -13.54
N ILE A 27 1.87 -6.02 -13.44
CA ILE A 27 1.83 -6.77 -12.19
C ILE A 27 2.72 -6.11 -11.14
N GLN A 28 3.96 -5.78 -11.50
CA GLN A 28 4.90 -5.13 -10.59
C GLN A 28 4.43 -3.73 -10.18
N ALA A 29 3.92 -2.94 -11.13
CA ALA A 29 3.44 -1.59 -10.86
C ALA A 29 2.24 -1.60 -9.89
N LEU A 30 1.25 -2.48 -10.12
CA LEU A 30 0.08 -2.61 -9.27
C LEU A 30 0.42 -3.15 -7.88
N ALA A 31 1.29 -4.18 -7.79
CA ALA A 31 1.76 -4.69 -6.51
C ALA A 31 2.48 -3.61 -5.69
N THR A 32 3.35 -2.84 -6.34
CA THR A 32 4.07 -1.72 -5.70
C THR A 32 3.09 -0.64 -5.22
N ALA A 33 2.13 -0.25 -6.07
CA ALA A 33 1.12 0.74 -5.72
C ALA A 33 0.27 0.29 -4.51
N ALA A 34 -0.15 -0.98 -4.47
CA ALA A 34 -0.88 -1.56 -3.36
C ALA A 34 -0.07 -1.53 -2.06
N ILE A 35 1.16 -2.04 -2.09
CA ILE A 35 2.05 -2.12 -0.92
C ILE A 35 2.38 -0.74 -0.37
N VAL A 36 2.71 0.22 -1.24
CA VAL A 36 3.03 1.60 -0.82
C VAL A 36 1.82 2.28 -0.22
N SER A 37 0.66 2.18 -0.86
CA SER A 37 -0.59 2.77 -0.36
C SER A 37 -0.95 2.21 1.01
N TYR A 38 -0.87 0.89 1.17
CA TYR A 38 -1.09 0.25 2.47
C TYR A 38 -0.08 0.68 3.52
N ALA A 39 1.22 0.64 3.22
CA ALA A 39 2.27 0.91 4.21
C ALA A 39 2.26 2.37 4.71
N ARG A 40 1.81 3.33 3.88
CA ARG A 40 1.69 4.75 4.27
C ARG A 40 0.73 4.97 5.45
N VAL A 41 -0.21 4.06 5.66
CA VAL A 41 -1.16 4.10 6.78
C VAL A 41 -0.47 3.85 8.12
N PHE A 42 0.56 3.00 8.12
CA PHE A 42 1.22 2.49 9.32
C PHE A 42 2.59 3.10 9.58
N LYS A 43 3.16 3.79 8.59
CA LYS A 43 4.53 4.31 8.68
C LYS A 43 4.48 5.80 8.99
N SER A 44 5.18 6.16 10.06
CA SER A 44 5.26 7.54 10.55
C SER A 44 6.12 8.41 9.64
N GLY A 45 5.66 9.62 9.41
CA GLY A 45 6.39 10.71 8.77
C GLY A 45 5.82 12.02 9.32
N VAL A 46 5.39 12.93 8.45
CA VAL A 46 4.63 14.13 8.88
C VAL A 46 3.20 13.79 9.33
N ARG A 47 2.68 12.60 8.96
CA ARG A 47 1.31 12.14 9.28
C ARG A 47 1.28 11.32 10.57
N LEU A 48 0.15 11.38 11.28
CA LEU A 48 -0.18 10.43 12.34
C LEU A 48 -0.27 9.02 11.74
N SER A 49 0.58 8.11 12.23
CA SER A 49 0.58 6.70 11.83
C SER A 49 -0.40 5.91 12.69
N MET A 50 -1.15 5.00 12.08
CA MET A 50 -1.94 4.02 12.82
C MET A 50 -1.10 2.80 13.18
N ARG A 51 -1.47 2.09 14.25
CA ARG A 51 -0.76 0.93 14.77
C ARG A 51 -1.70 -0.24 14.94
N ILE A 52 -1.33 -1.39 14.38
CA ILE A 52 -2.00 -2.65 14.68
C ILE A 52 -1.85 -2.95 16.18
N GLY A 53 -2.92 -3.43 16.82
CA GLY A 53 -3.00 -3.69 18.26
C GLY A 53 -3.40 -2.48 19.11
N GLN A 54 -3.14 -1.24 18.67
CA GLN A 54 -3.62 -0.02 19.34
C GLN A 54 -4.86 0.55 18.64
N ASP A 55 -4.74 0.75 17.33
CA ASP A 55 -5.79 1.36 16.50
C ASP A 55 -6.67 0.31 15.81
N PHE A 56 -6.18 -0.93 15.66
CA PHE A 56 -6.92 -2.00 15.00
C PHE A 56 -6.76 -3.32 15.74
N SER A 57 -7.85 -4.07 15.84
CA SER A 57 -7.85 -5.47 16.28
C SER A 57 -7.86 -6.36 15.05
N VAL A 58 -6.88 -7.25 14.93
CA VAL A 58 -6.73 -8.16 13.79
C VAL A 58 -6.46 -9.57 14.28
N SER A 59 -6.79 -10.58 13.47
CA SER A 59 -6.45 -11.97 13.75
C SER A 59 -4.94 -12.22 13.60
N ALA A 60 -4.46 -13.39 14.05
CA ALA A 60 -3.06 -13.78 13.88
C ALA A 60 -2.68 -13.91 12.40
N GLU A 61 -3.57 -14.43 11.57
CA GLU A 61 -3.38 -14.56 10.13
C GLU A 61 -3.30 -13.19 9.46
N GLN A 62 -4.19 -12.27 9.84
CA GLN A 62 -4.17 -10.88 9.37
C GLN A 62 -2.90 -10.13 9.81
N LEU A 63 -2.41 -10.39 11.02
CA LEU A 63 -1.14 -9.84 11.50
C LEU A 63 0.04 -10.37 10.68
N ALA A 64 0.06 -11.66 10.37
CA ALA A 64 1.11 -12.25 9.53
C ALA A 64 1.11 -11.63 8.13
N VAL A 65 -0.07 -11.39 7.54
CA VAL A 65 -0.20 -10.68 6.27
C VAL A 65 0.32 -9.24 6.38
N HIS A 66 -0.05 -8.50 7.44
CA HIS A 66 0.46 -7.16 7.71
C HIS A 66 2.00 -7.11 7.77
N GLU A 67 2.60 -7.97 8.57
CA GLU A 67 4.06 -8.05 8.75
C GLU A 67 4.78 -8.41 7.45
N ARG A 68 4.21 -9.36 6.70
CA ARG A 68 4.70 -9.74 5.37
C ARG A 68 4.75 -8.54 4.43
N ILE A 69 3.65 -7.77 4.33
CA ILE A 69 3.55 -6.61 3.43
C ILE A 69 4.50 -5.49 3.83
N ILE A 70 4.55 -5.15 5.12
CA ILE A 70 5.49 -4.14 5.64
C ILE A 70 6.93 -4.59 5.39
N GLY A 71 7.22 -5.88 5.56
CA GLY A 71 8.52 -6.47 5.25
C GLY A 71 8.90 -6.37 3.77
N ILE A 72 7.96 -6.60 2.84
CA ILE A 72 8.22 -6.39 1.39
C ILE A 72 8.58 -4.93 1.14
N ARG A 73 7.77 -4.00 1.67
CA ARG A 73 7.99 -2.57 1.47
C ARG A 73 9.36 -2.14 1.99
N ASP A 74 9.67 -2.49 3.24
CA ASP A 74 10.92 -2.08 3.87
C ASP A 74 12.14 -2.62 3.12
N LYS A 75 12.04 -3.85 2.58
CA LYS A 75 13.08 -4.43 1.71
C LYS A 75 13.21 -3.71 0.37
N HIS A 76 12.11 -3.24 -0.21
CA HIS A 76 12.10 -2.47 -1.47
C HIS A 76 12.74 -1.08 -1.31
N VAL A 77 12.73 -0.51 -0.09
CA VAL A 77 13.31 0.80 0.24
C VAL A 77 14.75 0.68 0.75
N SER A 78 15.15 -0.45 1.34
CA SER A 78 16.53 -0.70 1.74
C SER A 78 17.43 -0.90 0.50
N HIS A 79 18.59 -0.23 0.46
CA HIS A 79 19.55 -0.33 -0.63
C HIS A 79 19.84 -1.79 -1.05
N PRO A 80 20.07 -2.05 -2.36
CA PRO A 80 20.19 -3.39 -2.93
C PRO A 80 21.48 -4.06 -2.45
N VAL A 81 21.42 -4.68 -1.28
CA VAL A 81 22.51 -5.49 -0.73
C VAL A 81 21.97 -6.82 -0.18
N ASN A 82 20.87 -7.33 -0.74
CA ASN A 82 20.22 -8.52 -0.20
C ASN A 82 19.93 -9.58 -1.30
N SER A 83 19.93 -10.85 -0.88
CA SER A 83 19.87 -12.08 -1.69
C SER A 83 18.55 -12.33 -2.47
N PHE A 84 17.81 -11.26 -2.77
CA PHE A 84 16.46 -11.31 -3.35
C PHE A 84 16.34 -10.58 -4.70
N GLU A 85 17.40 -9.93 -5.17
CA GLU A 85 17.58 -9.59 -6.59
C GLU A 85 18.32 -10.75 -7.25
N THR A 86 17.59 -11.60 -7.98
CA THR A 86 18.21 -12.65 -8.79
C THR A 86 18.41 -12.10 -10.19
N HIS A 87 19.66 -11.87 -10.56
CA HIS A 87 20.03 -11.58 -11.93
C HIS A 87 20.21 -12.91 -12.65
N SER A 88 19.32 -13.21 -13.60
CA SER A 88 19.36 -14.44 -14.38
C SER A 88 19.74 -14.14 -15.83
N LEU A 89 20.64 -14.93 -16.36
CA LEU A 89 20.96 -14.94 -17.79
C LEU A 89 20.16 -16.05 -18.46
N PHE A 90 19.41 -15.69 -19.50
CA PHE A 90 18.68 -16.63 -20.33
C PHE A 90 19.41 -16.76 -21.66
N ILE A 91 19.60 -18.01 -22.11
CA ILE A 91 20.17 -18.32 -23.41
C ILE A 91 19.07 -18.98 -24.23
N SER A 92 18.69 -18.35 -25.34
CA SER A 92 17.79 -18.98 -26.31
C SER A 92 18.61 -19.82 -27.28
N TYR A 93 18.09 -20.97 -27.71
CA TYR A 93 18.71 -21.83 -28.73
C TYR A 93 17.64 -22.53 -29.57
N HIS A 94 18.00 -23.00 -30.76
CA HIS A 94 17.09 -23.76 -31.61
C HIS A 94 16.99 -25.21 -31.15
N VAL A 95 15.77 -25.67 -30.86
CA VAL A 95 15.49 -27.03 -30.37
C VAL A 95 15.63 -28.09 -31.48
N GLU A 96 15.55 -27.69 -32.75
CA GLU A 96 15.57 -28.60 -33.91
C GLU A 96 16.98 -28.84 -34.50
N ALA A 97 18.02 -28.18 -33.98
CA ALA A 97 19.39 -28.37 -34.46
C ALA A 97 20.03 -29.62 -33.80
N GLN A 98 20.78 -30.41 -34.58
CA GLN A 98 21.54 -31.57 -34.07
C GLN A 98 22.54 -31.18 -32.97
N GLU A 99 23.05 -29.95 -33.00
CA GLU A 99 23.81 -29.34 -31.93
C GLU A 99 23.15 -28.03 -31.48
N PRO A 100 22.95 -27.80 -30.17
CA PRO A 100 22.33 -26.57 -29.68
C PRO A 100 23.26 -25.38 -29.94
N VAL A 101 22.86 -24.51 -30.87
CA VAL A 101 23.50 -23.22 -31.14
C VAL A 101 22.73 -22.12 -30.41
N ALA A 102 23.41 -21.37 -29.55
CA ALA A 102 22.84 -20.21 -28.89
C ALA A 102 22.47 -19.14 -29.93
N THR A 103 21.21 -18.70 -29.91
CA THR A 103 20.67 -17.71 -30.86
C THR A 103 20.61 -16.32 -30.26
N SER A 104 20.47 -16.22 -28.93
CA SER A 104 20.49 -14.96 -28.20
C SER A 104 20.83 -15.18 -26.74
N VAL A 105 21.32 -14.11 -26.10
CA VAL A 105 21.48 -14.01 -24.65
C VAL A 105 20.66 -12.82 -24.20
N SER A 106 19.82 -13.02 -23.19
CA SER A 106 19.13 -11.93 -22.51
C SER A 106 19.42 -11.99 -21.01
N ALA A 107 19.49 -10.81 -20.39
CA ALA A 107 19.54 -10.69 -18.95
C ALA A 107 18.15 -10.29 -18.45
N GLY A 108 17.64 -11.03 -17.47
CA GLY A 108 16.46 -10.65 -16.72
C GLY A 108 16.84 -10.45 -15.27
N SER A 109 16.46 -9.32 -14.69
CA SER A 109 16.44 -9.18 -13.23
C SER A 109 15.06 -9.62 -12.75
N MET A 110 15.02 -10.67 -11.92
CA MET A 110 13.84 -11.02 -11.17
C MET A 110 13.99 -10.38 -9.79
N ILE A 111 13.38 -9.21 -9.62
CA ILE A 111 13.21 -8.63 -8.30
C ILE A 111 12.10 -9.45 -7.62
N LEU A 112 12.41 -10.14 -6.53
CA LEU A 112 11.42 -10.82 -5.69
C LEU A 112 10.55 -9.76 -4.95
N SER A 113 9.78 -9.00 -5.72
CA SER A 113 9.06 -7.80 -5.27
C SER A 113 7.58 -7.81 -5.62
N SER A 114 7.06 -8.91 -6.14
CA SER A 114 5.64 -9.06 -6.41
C SER A 114 4.96 -9.87 -5.29
N LEU A 115 3.71 -9.48 -5.01
CA LEU A 115 2.77 -10.33 -4.29
C LEU A 115 2.47 -11.56 -5.15
N ALA A 116 2.56 -12.75 -4.56
CA ALA A 116 2.10 -13.96 -5.23
C ALA A 116 0.56 -13.94 -5.38
N PRO A 117 -0.01 -14.63 -6.39
CA PRO A 117 -1.45 -14.62 -6.63
C PRO A 117 -2.29 -15.01 -5.41
N ASP A 118 -1.82 -15.97 -4.63
CA ASP A 118 -2.45 -16.48 -3.41
C ASP A 118 -2.34 -15.51 -2.22
N GLU A 119 -1.43 -14.53 -2.27
CA GLU A 119 -1.29 -13.49 -1.24
C GLU A 119 -2.31 -12.34 -1.43
N ILE A 120 -2.90 -12.17 -2.63
CA ILE A 120 -3.76 -11.03 -2.96
C ILE A 120 -5.07 -11.08 -2.19
N GLY A 121 -5.75 -12.23 -2.15
CA GLY A 121 -7.03 -12.41 -1.45
C GLY A 121 -6.94 -12.08 0.05
N PRO A 122 -6.00 -12.70 0.80
CA PRO A 122 -5.75 -12.36 2.20
C PRO A 122 -5.43 -10.87 2.43
N PHE A 123 -4.70 -10.24 1.50
CA PHE A 123 -4.39 -8.81 1.59
C PHE A 123 -5.65 -7.94 1.40
N ILE A 124 -6.51 -8.23 0.42
CA ILE A 124 -7.80 -7.54 0.26
C ILE A 124 -8.64 -7.68 1.53
N ALA A 125 -8.75 -8.90 2.06
CA ALA A 125 -9.51 -9.17 3.28
C ALA A 125 -9.00 -8.38 4.49
N LEU A 126 -7.68 -8.26 4.64
CA LEU A 126 -7.05 -7.40 5.65
C LEU A 126 -7.44 -5.93 5.44
N CYS A 127 -7.33 -5.40 4.22
CA CYS A 127 -7.69 -4.00 3.94
C CYS A 127 -9.16 -3.70 4.26
N HIS A 128 -10.09 -4.57 3.88
CA HIS A 128 -11.51 -4.41 4.20
C HIS A 128 -11.76 -4.44 5.72
N SER A 129 -11.15 -5.39 6.43
CA SER A 129 -11.29 -5.47 7.88
C SER A 129 -10.82 -4.18 8.59
N LEU A 130 -9.74 -3.56 8.10
CA LEU A 130 -9.25 -2.28 8.64
C LEU A 130 -10.16 -1.11 8.28
N LEU A 131 -10.70 -1.09 7.05
CA LEU A 131 -11.66 -0.07 6.60
C LEU A 131 -12.95 -0.11 7.43
N ASP A 132 -13.49 -1.30 7.69
CA ASP A 132 -14.70 -1.47 8.49
C ASP A 132 -14.50 -0.97 9.92
N GLN A 133 -13.36 -1.30 10.54
CA GLN A 133 -13.00 -0.79 11.87
C GLN A 133 -12.86 0.74 11.87
N LEU A 134 -12.22 1.31 10.84
CA LEU A 134 -12.07 2.75 10.70
C LEU A 134 -13.43 3.44 10.54
N HIS A 135 -14.33 2.88 9.75
CA HIS A 135 -15.69 3.40 9.58
C HIS A 135 -16.46 3.37 10.90
N HIS A 136 -16.39 2.27 11.64
CA HIS A 136 -17.04 2.16 12.94
C HIS A 136 -16.52 3.21 13.94
N LYS A 137 -15.19 3.36 14.04
CA LYS A 137 -14.56 4.37 14.90
C LYS A 137 -14.95 5.79 14.49
N ARG A 138 -14.96 6.09 13.19
CA ARG A 138 -15.36 7.39 12.67
C ARG A 138 -16.82 7.69 12.98
N ALA A 139 -17.71 6.73 12.80
CA ALA A 139 -19.13 6.90 13.12
C ALA A 139 -19.33 7.22 14.62
N ALA A 140 -18.72 6.43 15.50
CA ALA A 140 -18.80 6.66 16.95
C ALA A 140 -18.24 8.04 17.36
N GLU A 141 -17.12 8.46 16.76
CA GLU A 141 -16.53 9.76 17.08
C GLU A 141 -17.36 10.92 16.50
N THR A 142 -17.95 10.73 15.32
CA THR A 142 -18.84 11.72 14.70
C THR A 142 -20.10 11.92 15.54
N GLU A 143 -20.66 10.85 16.10
CA GLU A 143 -21.81 10.91 17.01
C GLU A 143 -21.48 11.70 18.29
N LYS A 144 -20.33 11.42 18.93
CA LYS A 144 -19.88 12.19 20.11
C LYS A 144 -19.69 13.67 19.79
N LEU A 145 -19.06 13.98 18.66
CA LEU A 145 -18.84 15.36 18.22
C LEU A 145 -20.15 16.07 17.91
N LEU A 146 -21.13 15.36 17.36
CA LEU A 146 -22.46 15.91 17.11
C LEU A 146 -23.18 16.24 18.42
N GLU A 147 -23.13 15.35 19.42
CA GLU A 147 -23.70 15.61 20.74
C GLU A 147 -23.05 16.82 21.43
N PHE A 148 -21.73 16.97 21.28
CA PHE A 148 -21.03 18.17 21.75
C PHE A 148 -21.47 19.43 20.97
N ALA A 149 -21.52 19.35 19.64
CA ALA A 149 -21.90 20.48 18.78
C ALA A 149 -23.33 20.97 19.06
N LYS A 150 -24.26 20.07 19.42
CA LYS A 150 -25.64 20.41 19.82
C LYS A 150 -25.71 21.25 21.09
N GLN A 151 -24.67 21.22 21.93
CA GLN A 151 -24.60 22.01 23.18
C GLN A 151 -24.06 23.43 22.95
N LEU A 152 -23.50 23.70 21.77
CA LEU A 152 -22.96 25.02 21.43
C LEU A 152 -24.07 25.99 21.00
N THR A 153 -23.94 27.24 21.41
CA THR A 153 -24.76 28.34 20.91
C THR A 153 -24.42 28.68 19.46
N PRO A 154 -25.33 29.33 18.70
CA PRO A 154 -25.04 29.75 17.33
C PRO A 154 -23.80 30.66 17.20
N SER A 155 -23.51 31.50 18.21
CA SER A 155 -22.30 32.34 18.24
C SER A 155 -21.03 31.52 18.41
N GLU A 156 -21.05 30.49 19.27
CA GLU A 156 -19.90 29.62 19.49
C GLU A 156 -19.60 28.77 18.26
N ILE A 157 -20.63 28.24 17.59
CA ILE A 157 -20.47 27.50 16.32
C ILE A 157 -19.81 28.38 15.25
N ARG A 158 -20.21 29.64 15.12
CA ARG A 158 -19.63 30.59 14.16
C ARG A 158 -18.19 31.00 14.49
N ALA A 159 -17.77 30.84 15.74
CA ALA A 159 -16.42 31.13 16.19
C ALA A 159 -15.46 29.94 16.04
N LEU A 160 -15.96 28.75 15.66
CA LEU A 160 -15.10 27.60 15.40
C LEU A 160 -14.18 27.87 14.19
N PRO A 161 -12.93 27.37 14.23
CA PRO A 161 -12.02 27.50 13.10
C PRO A 161 -12.62 26.86 11.84
N GLU A 162 -12.34 27.47 10.69
CA GLU A 162 -12.69 26.87 9.40
C GLU A 162 -12.02 25.49 9.28
N GLY A 163 -12.67 24.61 8.50
CA GLY A 163 -12.21 23.24 8.29
C GLY A 163 -10.79 23.16 7.73
N PRO A 164 -10.25 21.95 7.51
CA PRO A 164 -8.85 21.77 7.14
C PRO A 164 -8.44 22.69 5.99
N ILE A 165 -7.47 23.56 6.30
CA ILE A 165 -6.84 24.44 5.31
C ILE A 165 -6.26 23.52 4.24
N GLN A 166 -6.58 23.76 2.98
CA GLN A 166 -5.97 23.06 1.84
C GLN A 166 -4.44 23.04 2.06
N PRO A 167 -3.76 21.89 1.91
CA PRO A 167 -2.31 21.86 1.99
C PRO A 167 -1.75 22.90 1.03
N SER A 168 -0.98 23.87 1.53
CA SER A 168 -0.38 24.85 0.63
C SER A 168 0.73 24.16 -0.15
N ASP A 169 0.76 24.38 -1.46
CA ASP A 169 1.80 23.85 -2.36
C ASP A 169 3.20 24.44 -2.08
N ASN A 170 3.37 25.24 -1.02
CA ASN A 170 4.62 25.90 -0.71
C ASN A 170 5.32 25.22 0.49
N PRO A 171 6.30 24.33 0.26
CA PRO A 171 7.02 23.61 1.32
C PRO A 171 7.88 24.51 2.23
N TRP A 172 7.93 25.83 1.98
CA TRP A 172 8.80 26.78 2.70
C TRP A 172 8.09 27.70 3.70
N HIS A 173 6.78 27.61 3.88
CA HIS A 173 6.09 28.36 4.95
C HIS A 173 6.16 27.62 6.30
N ILE A 174 7.36 27.38 6.80
CA ILE A 174 7.59 27.09 8.22
C ILE A 174 8.37 28.25 8.82
N ARG A 175 7.61 29.13 9.49
CA ARG A 175 8.04 30.14 10.48
C ARG A 175 8.91 31.31 9.99
N SER A 176 8.23 32.42 9.69
CA SER A 176 8.74 33.76 10.00
C SER A 176 7.65 34.51 10.77
N GLY A 177 7.81 34.51 12.09
CA GLY A 177 6.96 35.21 13.04
C GLY A 177 7.69 35.27 14.38
N ALA A 178 8.65 36.20 14.44
CA ALA A 178 9.15 36.79 15.67
C ALA A 178 8.23 37.96 16.05
#